data_AF-W9Q7F4-F1
#
_entry.id   AF-W9Q7F4-F1
#
_cell.length_a   1.000
_cell.length_b   1.000
_cell.length_c   1.000
_cell.angle_alpha   90.00
_cell.angle_beta   90.00
_cell.angle_gamma   90.00
#
_symmetry.space_group_name_H-M   'P 1'
#
loop_
_entity.id
_entity.type
_entity.pdbx_description
1 polymer ?
#
loop_
_entity_poly.entity_id
_entity_poly.type
_entity_poly.pdbx_seq_one_letter_code
_entity_poly.pdbx_strand_id
1 'polypeptide(L)'
;MWVILRHRLHDSIDNVNSILMTMALDSRLMPSPSSPSASFYEGRVHSSASTPSLRSRDAALSMPARMEGGGNVKVVVRVRAFLKRELERQAKCLIQMDPITQLTTLSAPDDPDPEAAKLKAKKVIEEKKFTFDNSFWSHDTNDKHYATQEDVYNSLGEDFLDHNFEGYHTCIFAYGQTGSGKSYTMMGTPDQPGLIPRTCEDLFERIDAAHCENSNVAYNVRVSYFEVYNEHVRDLLVPPQTHKAPNYLKIRESPTEGPYVKDLTEVPVRNINEILRYMKLGDTSRTVASTKMNDTSSRSHAVFTIMLKQIHHDMETDETTERSSRIRLVDLAGSERAKATEATGARLREGSNINKSLTTLGRVIAALADPKAGRGGKRKEVVPYRDSILTWLLKDSLGGNSKTAMIACIAPSDYDETLSTLRYADQAKRIRTRAVVNQDHISTAERDAQIAAMAEEIRILQLSVSDSRQREKNAKEAEDKLEEYQTHVNSMQRMMEERSMVAESKIKKLQTENEALKLHLKLAIESLKNPIPPVVVKPEREVDEQDKENASEYSEYDDDQYDSESTAYGEDELQEEMQQYLQDMGNLRKLMQGDLTRFKNENSARMPLGAKETL
;
A
#
# COMPACT_ATOMS: atom_id res chain seq x y z
N MET A 1 -24.39 31.62 61.86
CA MET A 1 -23.91 31.01 60.60
C MET A 1 -24.92 30.02 60.00
N TRP A 2 -25.41 29.03 60.75
CA TRP A 2 -26.40 28.05 60.28
C TRP A 2 -27.75 28.64 59.82
N VAL A 3 -28.26 29.67 60.47
CA VAL A 3 -29.53 30.32 60.10
C VAL A 3 -29.43 31.05 58.75
N ILE A 4 -28.27 31.64 58.45
CA ILE A 4 -28.00 32.36 57.21
C ILE A 4 -27.86 31.39 56.03
N LEU A 5 -27.21 30.23 56.26
CA LEU A 5 -27.14 29.15 55.27
C LEU A 5 -28.52 28.56 54.98
N ARG A 6 -29.37 28.41 56.00
CA ARG A 6 -30.73 27.89 55.83
C ARG A 6 -31.61 28.85 55.02
N HIS A 7 -31.49 30.15 55.25
CA HIS A 7 -32.20 31.15 54.43
C HIS A 7 -31.72 31.16 52.98
N ARG A 8 -30.41 31.14 52.72
CA ARG A 8 -29.89 31.09 51.34
C ARG A 8 -30.28 29.80 50.60
N LEU A 9 -30.38 28.68 51.31
CA LEU A 9 -30.84 27.42 50.74
C LEU A 9 -32.34 27.48 50.39
N HIS A 10 -33.15 28.10 51.26
CA HIS A 10 -34.58 28.29 51.00
C HIS A 10 -34.81 29.22 49.81
N ASP A 11 -34.11 30.36 49.77
CA ASP A 11 -34.20 31.30 48.65
C ASP A 11 -33.76 30.65 47.32
N SER A 12 -32.75 29.77 47.35
CA SER A 12 -32.32 29.03 46.16
C SER A 12 -33.36 28.00 45.71
N ILE A 13 -34.02 27.32 46.65
CA ILE A 13 -35.09 26.35 46.34
C ILE A 13 -36.32 27.06 45.78
N ASP A 14 -36.70 28.20 46.34
CA ASP A 14 -37.83 29.00 45.85
C ASP A 14 -37.55 29.59 44.47
N ASN A 15 -36.30 29.99 44.20
CA ASN A 15 -35.90 30.48 42.89
C ASN A 15 -35.92 29.37 41.82
N VAL A 16 -35.48 28.15 42.16
CA VAL A 16 -35.57 26.99 41.27
C VAL A 16 -37.02 26.58 41.01
N ASN A 17 -37.88 26.59 42.03
CA ASN A 17 -39.31 26.29 41.87
C ASN A 17 -40.03 27.36 41.03
N SER A 18 -39.67 28.64 41.19
CA SER A 18 -40.16 29.73 40.36
C SER A 18 -39.77 29.52 38.88
N ILE A 19 -38.50 29.21 38.61
CA ILE A 19 -38.02 28.94 37.24
C ILE A 19 -38.73 27.72 36.63
N LEU A 20 -38.90 26.63 37.39
CA LEU A 20 -39.60 25.44 36.92
C LEU A 20 -41.10 25.69 36.63
N MET A 21 -41.78 26.49 37.47
CA MET A 21 -43.16 26.92 37.21
C MET A 21 -43.26 27.81 35.98
N THR A 22 -42.27 28.68 35.76
CA THR A 22 -42.21 29.55 34.58
C THR A 22 -41.98 28.74 33.29
N MET A 23 -41.16 27.68 33.36
CA MET A 23 -40.95 26.75 32.24
C MET A 23 -42.17 25.84 31.98
N ALA A 24 -42.93 25.48 33.02
CA ALA A 24 -44.14 24.65 32.89
C ALA A 24 -45.34 25.42 32.31
N LEU A 25 -45.34 26.76 32.40
CA LEU A 25 -46.36 27.64 31.82
C LEU A 25 -46.00 28.14 30.41
N ASP A 26 -44.79 27.83 29.91
CA ASP A 26 -44.42 28.15 28.54
C ASP A 26 -45.03 27.12 27.56
N SER A 27 -46.09 27.56 26.88
CA SER A 27 -46.86 26.76 25.93
C SER A 27 -46.05 26.30 24.71
N ARG A 28 -44.78 26.73 24.56
CA ARG A 28 -43.85 26.28 23.51
C ARG A 28 -43.12 24.97 23.83
N LEU A 29 -43.13 24.50 25.08
CA LEU A 29 -42.35 23.34 25.53
C LEU A 29 -43.17 22.06 25.73
N MET A 30 -44.47 22.06 25.41
CA MET A 30 -45.32 20.87 25.45
C MET A 30 -45.58 20.33 24.03
N PRO A 31 -45.39 19.02 23.77
CA PRO A 31 -45.73 18.43 22.47
C PRO A 31 -47.25 18.23 22.36
N SER A 32 -47.90 18.89 21.41
CA SER A 32 -49.32 18.65 21.09
C SER A 32 -49.48 17.63 19.95
N PRO A 33 -50.58 16.83 19.93
CA PRO A 33 -50.76 15.74 19.01
C PRO A 33 -51.36 16.18 17.66
N SER A 34 -50.73 15.71 16.58
CA SER A 34 -51.24 15.44 15.22
C SER A 34 -52.42 16.24 14.63
N SER A 35 -52.13 16.79 13.43
CA SER A 35 -52.99 16.94 12.22
C SER A 35 -53.38 18.41 11.85
N PRO A 36 -53.71 18.69 10.57
CA PRO A 36 -52.77 19.32 9.63
C PRO A 36 -53.29 20.65 9.04
N SER A 37 -52.43 21.29 8.25
CA SER A 37 -52.67 22.47 7.39
C SER A 37 -52.55 23.84 8.05
N ALA A 38 -51.45 24.54 7.76
CA ALA A 38 -51.46 25.85 7.09
C ALA A 38 -50.01 26.36 6.99
N SER A 39 -49.66 26.75 5.77
CA SER A 39 -48.46 27.44 5.34
C SER A 39 -48.14 28.68 6.18
N PHE A 40 -46.89 28.84 6.63
CA PHE A 40 -46.25 30.16 6.69
C PHE A 40 -44.72 30.06 6.55
N TYR A 41 -44.22 31.11 5.92
CA TYR A 41 -42.86 31.43 5.53
C TYR A 41 -41.82 31.26 6.63
N GLU A 42 -40.70 30.61 6.30
CA GLU A 42 -39.47 30.68 7.09
C GLU A 42 -38.29 30.99 6.14
N GLY A 43 -37.61 32.10 6.44
CA GLY A 43 -36.46 32.59 5.69
C GLY A 43 -35.31 31.60 5.76
N ARG A 44 -34.95 31.03 4.61
CA ARG A 44 -33.71 30.27 4.42
C ARG A 44 -32.63 31.21 3.91
N VAL A 45 -31.53 31.25 4.64
CA VAL A 45 -30.24 31.74 4.15
C VAL A 45 -29.82 30.77 3.03
N HIS A 46 -29.80 31.27 1.79
CA HIS A 46 -29.24 30.55 0.66
C HIS A 46 -27.71 30.62 0.74
N SER A 47 -27.02 29.49 0.84
CA SER A 47 -25.60 29.42 0.49
C SER A 47 -25.45 29.74 -1.00
N SER A 48 -24.63 30.73 -1.33
CA SER A 48 -24.39 31.23 -2.69
C SER A 48 -23.23 30.53 -3.41
N ALA A 49 -22.83 29.32 -3.00
CA ALA A 49 -21.61 28.66 -3.47
C ALA A 49 -21.87 27.49 -4.43
N SER A 50 -22.93 27.55 -5.23
CA SER A 50 -23.13 26.60 -6.34
C SER A 50 -23.96 27.28 -7.42
N THR A 51 -23.29 27.88 -8.40
CA THR A 51 -23.91 28.17 -9.69
C THR A 51 -24.18 26.83 -10.40
N PRO A 52 -25.43 26.48 -10.71
CA PRO A 52 -25.71 25.31 -11.53
C PRO A 52 -25.08 25.51 -12.92
N SER A 53 -24.42 24.48 -13.43
CA SER A 53 -23.94 24.42 -14.82
C SER A 53 -25.05 24.85 -15.79
N LEU A 54 -24.81 25.91 -16.56
CA LEU A 54 -25.75 26.48 -17.54
C LEU A 54 -26.01 25.55 -18.74
N ARG A 55 -25.43 24.35 -18.79
CA ARG A 55 -25.59 23.39 -19.88
C ARG A 55 -26.81 22.46 -19.73
N SER A 56 -27.45 22.42 -18.57
CA SER A 56 -28.62 21.59 -18.31
C SER A 56 -29.95 22.32 -18.55
N ARG A 57 -30.22 22.72 -19.80
CA ARG A 57 -31.59 23.05 -20.24
C ARG A 57 -31.86 22.45 -21.61
N ASP A 58 -32.25 21.17 -21.60
CA ASP A 58 -33.36 20.64 -22.39
C ASP A 58 -33.49 19.12 -22.16
N ALA A 59 -34.02 18.74 -21.00
CA ALA A 59 -34.65 17.43 -20.83
C ALA A 59 -35.82 17.59 -19.84
N ALA A 60 -36.93 16.94 -20.17
CA ALA A 60 -38.27 17.15 -19.62
C ALA A 60 -38.36 17.28 -18.09
N LEU A 61 -39.28 18.16 -17.67
CA LEU A 61 -39.74 18.45 -16.30
C LEU A 61 -39.74 17.22 -15.36
N SER A 62 -38.75 17.15 -14.47
CA SER A 62 -38.78 16.29 -13.29
C SER A 62 -39.27 17.10 -12.09
N MET A 63 -40.36 16.64 -11.46
CA MET A 63 -40.94 17.24 -10.24
C MET A 63 -39.95 17.13 -9.06
N PRO A 64 -39.89 18.13 -8.15
CA PRO A 64 -38.97 18.10 -7.02
C PRO A 64 -39.37 16.99 -6.05
N ALA A 65 -38.57 15.93 -6.01
CA ALA A 65 -38.70 14.87 -5.02
C ALA A 65 -38.41 15.44 -3.62
N ARG A 66 -39.32 15.15 -2.68
CA ARG A 66 -39.13 15.42 -1.25
C ARG A 66 -37.83 14.79 -0.77
N MET A 67 -37.04 15.53 -0.01
CA MET A 67 -35.84 15.05 0.70
C MET A 67 -36.21 13.94 1.69
N GLU A 68 -36.11 12.68 1.27
CA GLU A 68 -35.84 11.54 2.17
C GLU A 68 -34.39 11.11 1.93
N GLY A 69 -33.55 11.24 2.97
CA GLY A 69 -32.09 11.03 2.92
C GLY A 69 -31.65 9.56 2.80
N GLY A 70 -32.03 8.89 1.72
CA GLY A 70 -31.53 7.56 1.38
C GLY A 70 -31.89 7.19 -0.06
N GLY A 71 -30.92 7.29 -0.97
CA GLY A 71 -31.12 6.94 -2.38
C GLY A 71 -31.10 5.43 -2.62
N ASN A 72 -31.99 4.96 -3.49
CA ASN A 72 -31.79 3.65 -4.12
C ASN A 72 -30.56 3.70 -5.02
N VAL A 73 -29.91 2.56 -5.24
CA VAL A 73 -28.84 2.46 -6.25
C VAL A 73 -29.43 2.81 -7.62
N LYS A 74 -28.84 3.80 -8.31
CA LYS A 74 -29.22 4.19 -9.67
C LYS A 74 -28.71 3.14 -10.65
N VAL A 75 -29.56 2.61 -11.50
CA VAL A 75 -29.21 1.55 -12.43
C VAL A 75 -29.48 2.02 -13.85
N VAL A 76 -28.42 2.01 -14.66
CA VAL A 76 -28.51 2.29 -16.09
C VAL A 76 -28.06 1.10 -16.90
N VAL A 77 -28.58 0.98 -18.11
CA VAL A 77 -28.17 -0.05 -19.07
C VAL A 77 -27.60 0.62 -20.30
N ARG A 78 -26.54 0.05 -20.86
CA ARG A 78 -25.96 0.51 -22.11
C ARG A 78 -25.74 -0.66 -23.06
N VAL A 79 -26.32 -0.59 -24.25
CA VAL A 79 -26.05 -1.55 -25.34
C VAL A 79 -25.02 -0.97 -26.29
N ARG A 80 -24.02 -1.79 -26.65
CA ARG A 80 -22.98 -1.40 -27.62
C ARG A 80 -23.34 -1.73 -29.07
N ALA A 81 -22.62 -1.12 -30.00
CA ALA A 81 -22.59 -1.49 -31.41
C ALA A 81 -22.07 -2.91 -31.62
N PHE A 82 -22.37 -3.50 -32.78
CA PHE A 82 -21.81 -4.79 -33.17
C PHE A 82 -20.28 -4.73 -33.29
N LEU A 83 -19.62 -5.79 -32.83
CA LEU A 83 -18.20 -6.02 -33.09
C LEU A 83 -18.01 -6.55 -34.51
N LYS A 84 -16.81 -6.38 -35.08
CA LYS A 84 -16.47 -6.89 -36.43
C LYS A 84 -16.86 -8.37 -36.62
N ARG A 85 -16.52 -9.22 -35.64
CA ARG A 85 -16.87 -10.65 -35.62
C ARG A 85 -18.38 -10.95 -35.63
N GLU A 86 -19.21 -10.04 -35.12
CA GLU A 86 -20.68 -10.18 -35.08
C GLU A 86 -21.28 -9.75 -36.41
N LEU A 87 -20.74 -8.69 -37.03
CA LEU A 87 -21.10 -8.27 -38.38
C LEU A 87 -20.73 -9.34 -39.41
N GLU A 88 -19.53 -9.91 -39.32
CA GLU A 88 -19.05 -10.99 -40.20
C GLU A 88 -19.92 -12.25 -40.12
N ARG A 89 -20.52 -12.51 -38.96
CA ARG A 89 -21.43 -13.65 -38.73
C ARG A 89 -22.90 -13.32 -38.98
N GLN A 90 -23.20 -12.10 -39.42
CA GLN A 90 -24.57 -11.61 -39.61
C GLN A 90 -25.45 -11.83 -38.37
N ALA A 91 -24.90 -11.53 -37.19
CA ALA A 91 -25.62 -11.70 -35.93
C ALA A 91 -26.86 -10.77 -35.88
N LYS A 92 -27.98 -11.28 -35.38
CA LYS A 92 -29.21 -10.51 -35.18
C LYS A 92 -29.12 -9.72 -33.87
N CYS A 93 -29.63 -8.48 -33.89
CA CYS A 93 -29.77 -7.67 -32.67
C CYS A 93 -31.01 -8.16 -31.91
N LEU A 94 -30.81 -8.53 -30.64
CA LEU A 94 -31.84 -9.04 -29.75
C LEU A 94 -32.35 -7.97 -28.77
N ILE A 95 -31.80 -6.76 -28.83
CA ILE A 95 -32.09 -5.69 -27.88
C ILE A 95 -32.89 -4.59 -28.58
N GLN A 96 -33.91 -4.12 -27.88
CA GLN A 96 -34.64 -2.92 -28.24
C GLN A 96 -34.78 -2.04 -27.00
N MET A 97 -34.48 -0.75 -27.12
CA MET A 97 -34.60 0.23 -26.04
C MET A 97 -35.56 1.33 -26.44
N ASP A 98 -36.49 1.66 -25.55
CA ASP A 98 -37.37 2.81 -25.69
C ASP A 98 -36.81 4.00 -24.90
N PRO A 99 -36.42 5.11 -25.57
CA PRO A 99 -35.81 6.27 -24.94
C PRO A 99 -36.77 7.09 -24.07
N ILE A 100 -38.09 6.90 -24.22
CA ILE A 100 -39.10 7.63 -23.44
C ILE A 100 -39.45 6.83 -22.19
N THR A 101 -39.77 5.55 -22.35
CA THR A 101 -40.20 4.70 -21.22
C THR A 101 -39.04 4.07 -20.45
N GLN A 102 -37.80 4.24 -20.93
CA GLN A 102 -36.60 3.59 -20.39
C GLN A 102 -36.73 2.07 -20.31
N LEU A 103 -37.52 1.49 -21.21
CA LEU A 103 -37.79 0.06 -21.32
C LEU A 103 -36.72 -0.60 -22.19
N THR A 104 -35.99 -1.56 -21.63
CA THR A 104 -35.10 -2.46 -22.36
C THR A 104 -35.78 -3.80 -22.57
N THR A 105 -35.99 -4.18 -23.83
CA THR A 105 -36.57 -5.46 -24.25
C THR A 105 -35.48 -6.35 -24.83
N LEU A 106 -35.39 -7.58 -24.30
CA LEU A 106 -34.56 -8.66 -24.82
C LEU A 106 -35.46 -9.66 -25.54
N SER A 107 -35.33 -9.73 -26.86
CA SER A 107 -36.04 -10.67 -27.72
C SER A 107 -35.47 -12.09 -27.60
N ALA A 108 -36.33 -13.09 -27.75
CA ALA A 108 -35.90 -14.48 -27.86
C ALA A 108 -35.10 -14.67 -29.17
N PRO A 109 -33.92 -15.32 -29.15
CA PRO A 109 -33.21 -15.68 -30.37
C PRO A 109 -34.04 -16.69 -31.19
N ASP A 110 -34.11 -16.46 -32.50
CA ASP A 110 -34.71 -17.40 -33.44
C ASP A 110 -33.74 -18.59 -33.61
N ASP A 111 -34.11 -19.79 -33.15
CA ASP A 111 -33.29 -21.00 -33.36
C ASP A 111 -33.53 -21.47 -34.82
N PRO A 112 -32.50 -21.52 -35.70
CA PRO A 112 -32.67 -21.87 -37.11
C PRO A 112 -32.98 -23.36 -37.34
N ASP A 113 -32.88 -24.20 -36.31
CA ASP A 113 -33.08 -25.65 -36.40
C ASP A 113 -34.21 -26.13 -35.45
N PRO A 114 -35.39 -26.48 -35.99
CA PRO A 114 -36.57 -26.86 -35.20
C PRO A 114 -36.40 -28.17 -34.41
N GLU A 115 -35.44 -29.03 -34.75
CA GLU A 115 -35.13 -30.25 -33.97
C GLU A 115 -34.23 -29.94 -32.76
N ALA A 116 -33.30 -28.98 -32.86
CA ALA A 116 -32.50 -28.50 -31.73
C ALA A 116 -33.32 -27.69 -30.72
N ALA A 117 -34.35 -26.97 -31.19
CA ALA A 117 -35.31 -26.27 -30.35
C ALA A 117 -36.11 -27.23 -29.43
N LYS A 118 -36.47 -28.44 -29.92
CA LYS A 118 -37.15 -29.48 -29.11
C LYS A 118 -36.24 -30.08 -28.03
N LEU A 119 -34.94 -30.26 -28.30
CA LEU A 119 -33.95 -30.75 -27.32
C LEU A 119 -33.61 -29.69 -26.25
N LYS A 120 -33.67 -28.40 -26.60
CA LYS A 120 -33.50 -27.26 -25.67
C LYS A 120 -34.78 -26.81 -24.96
N ALA A 121 -35.94 -27.38 -25.31
CA ALA A 121 -37.26 -27.02 -24.79
C ALA A 121 -37.44 -27.13 -23.25
N LYS A 122 -36.45 -27.63 -22.51
CA LYS A 122 -36.41 -27.54 -21.04
C LYS A 122 -36.06 -26.15 -20.51
N LYS A 123 -35.46 -25.25 -21.31
CA LYS A 123 -35.29 -23.83 -20.97
C LYS A 123 -36.32 -23.03 -21.76
N VAL A 124 -37.28 -22.43 -21.06
CA VAL A 124 -38.22 -21.46 -21.63
C VAL A 124 -37.43 -20.19 -22.02
N ILE A 125 -37.11 -20.06 -23.31
CA ILE A 125 -36.52 -18.85 -23.91
C ILE A 125 -37.70 -17.96 -24.31
N GLU A 126 -37.80 -16.79 -23.71
CA GLU A 126 -38.95 -15.89 -23.83
C GLU A 126 -38.44 -14.45 -23.96
N GLU A 127 -39.24 -13.61 -24.61
CA GLU A 127 -39.05 -12.16 -24.55
C GLU A 127 -39.11 -11.68 -23.09
N LYS A 128 -38.15 -10.85 -22.69
CA LYS A 128 -38.08 -10.25 -21.34
C LYS A 128 -37.96 -8.75 -21.44
N LYS A 129 -38.71 -8.06 -20.56
CA LYS A 129 -38.78 -6.60 -20.49
C LYS A 129 -38.32 -6.13 -19.13
N PHE A 130 -37.51 -5.09 -19.10
CA PHE A 130 -36.95 -4.50 -17.88
C PHE A 130 -36.99 -2.97 -17.99
N THR A 131 -37.22 -2.29 -16.86
CA THR A 131 -37.25 -0.82 -16.81
C THR A 131 -36.20 -0.30 -15.84
N PHE A 132 -35.30 0.54 -16.35
CA PHE A 132 -34.17 1.09 -15.61
C PHE A 132 -34.32 2.60 -15.44
N ASP A 133 -33.38 3.22 -14.72
CA ASP A 133 -33.41 4.68 -14.58
C ASP A 133 -33.04 5.34 -15.92
N ASN A 134 -32.05 4.78 -16.64
CA ASN A 134 -31.75 5.13 -18.03
C ASN A 134 -31.37 3.89 -18.87
N SER A 135 -31.77 3.88 -20.14
CA SER A 135 -31.40 2.87 -21.15
C SER A 135 -30.72 3.54 -22.34
N PHE A 136 -29.40 3.42 -22.43
CA PHE A 136 -28.56 4.04 -23.46
C PHE A 136 -28.41 3.14 -24.69
N TRP A 137 -28.92 3.60 -25.82
CA TRP A 137 -28.77 2.97 -27.12
C TRP A 137 -27.48 3.43 -27.81
N SER A 138 -26.36 2.73 -27.61
CA SER A 138 -25.10 3.01 -28.33
C SER A 138 -24.85 1.97 -29.45
N HIS A 139 -25.91 1.45 -30.08
CA HIS A 139 -25.80 0.36 -31.06
C HIS A 139 -25.59 0.83 -32.51
N ASP A 140 -26.44 1.74 -32.99
CA ASP A 140 -26.38 2.26 -34.35
C ASP A 140 -26.20 3.78 -34.30
N THR A 141 -25.08 4.26 -34.85
CA THR A 141 -24.73 5.69 -34.91
C THR A 141 -25.69 6.52 -35.75
N ASN A 142 -26.45 5.88 -36.66
CA ASN A 142 -27.44 6.56 -37.48
C ASN A 142 -28.82 6.66 -36.80
N ASP A 143 -29.01 6.00 -35.66
CA ASP A 143 -30.25 6.09 -34.91
C ASP A 143 -30.39 7.48 -34.28
N LYS A 144 -31.59 8.06 -34.34
CA LYS A 144 -31.91 9.35 -33.74
C LYS A 144 -31.65 9.38 -32.22
N HIS A 145 -31.74 8.24 -31.56
CA HIS A 145 -31.58 8.09 -30.12
C HIS A 145 -30.21 7.48 -29.76
N TYR A 146 -29.22 7.58 -30.64
CA TYR A 146 -27.87 7.12 -30.37
C TYR A 146 -27.28 7.87 -29.16
N ALA A 147 -26.89 7.12 -28.14
CA ALA A 147 -26.25 7.62 -26.94
C ALA A 147 -24.72 7.64 -27.11
N THR A 148 -24.15 8.84 -27.08
CA THR A 148 -22.70 9.08 -27.14
C THR A 148 -22.03 8.87 -25.76
N GLN A 149 -20.69 8.96 -25.70
CA GLN A 149 -19.97 8.99 -24.42
C GLN A 149 -20.35 10.20 -23.58
N GLU A 150 -20.65 11.32 -24.23
CA GLU A 150 -21.04 12.57 -23.58
C GLU A 150 -22.43 12.47 -22.95
N ASP A 151 -23.40 11.86 -23.64
CA ASP A 151 -24.74 11.65 -23.09
C ASP A 151 -24.71 10.78 -21.82
N VAL A 152 -23.86 9.75 -21.81
CA VAL A 152 -23.66 8.90 -20.62
C VAL A 152 -23.02 9.70 -19.48
N TYR A 153 -22.06 10.59 -19.79
CA TYR A 153 -21.44 11.46 -18.79
C TYR A 153 -22.44 12.48 -18.22
N ASN A 154 -23.14 13.22 -19.06
CA ASN A 154 -24.09 14.25 -18.63
C ASN A 154 -25.23 13.65 -17.78
N SER A 155 -25.64 12.41 -18.06
CA SER A 155 -26.71 11.76 -17.31
C SER A 155 -26.28 11.17 -15.95
N LEU A 156 -25.00 10.86 -15.75
CA LEU A 156 -24.49 10.15 -14.56
C LEU A 156 -23.27 10.80 -13.94
N GLY A 157 -22.25 11.08 -14.76
CA GLY A 157 -21.00 11.69 -14.34
C GLY A 157 -21.22 13.05 -13.69
N GLU A 158 -21.96 13.95 -14.34
CA GLU A 158 -22.24 15.31 -13.85
C GLU A 158 -22.97 15.28 -12.50
N ASP A 159 -24.09 14.55 -12.43
CA ASP A 159 -24.92 14.34 -11.22
C ASP A 159 -24.11 13.74 -10.06
N PHE A 160 -23.24 12.75 -10.33
CA PHE A 160 -22.41 12.16 -9.29
C PHE A 160 -21.26 13.08 -8.87
N LEU A 161 -20.72 13.88 -9.78
CA LEU A 161 -19.71 14.87 -9.44
C LEU A 161 -20.31 15.98 -8.55
N ASP A 162 -21.53 16.45 -8.85
CA ASP A 162 -22.29 17.38 -7.99
C ASP A 162 -22.35 16.87 -6.55
N HIS A 163 -22.78 15.61 -6.38
CA HIS A 163 -22.84 14.97 -5.07
C HIS A 163 -21.49 14.91 -4.34
N ASN A 164 -20.37 14.78 -5.05
CA ASN A 164 -19.05 14.86 -4.40
C ASN A 164 -18.72 16.27 -3.96
N PHE A 165 -19.09 17.28 -4.75
CA PHE A 165 -18.89 18.66 -4.35
C PHE A 165 -19.75 19.03 -3.13
N GLU A 166 -20.91 18.39 -2.97
CA GLU A 166 -21.75 18.49 -1.77
C GLU A 166 -21.17 17.74 -0.55
N GLY A 167 -20.17 16.87 -0.73
CA GLY A 167 -19.52 16.10 0.35
C GLY A 167 -20.01 14.65 0.50
N TYR A 168 -20.81 14.13 -0.42
CA TYR A 168 -21.19 12.72 -0.43
C TYR A 168 -20.07 11.85 -1.01
N HIS A 169 -19.90 10.64 -0.48
CA HIS A 169 -19.16 9.60 -1.19
C HIS A 169 -19.99 9.07 -2.37
N THR A 170 -19.32 8.71 -3.44
CA THR A 170 -19.94 8.20 -4.65
C THR A 170 -19.22 6.98 -5.21
N CYS A 171 -19.97 6.12 -5.87
CA CYS A 171 -19.43 4.96 -6.54
C CYS A 171 -20.18 4.69 -7.85
N ILE A 172 -19.44 4.55 -8.94
CA ILE A 172 -19.98 4.13 -10.23
C ILE A 172 -19.21 2.89 -10.66
N PHE A 173 -19.93 1.79 -10.89
CA PHE A 173 -19.31 0.55 -11.35
C PHE A 173 -19.95 0.02 -12.62
N ALA A 174 -19.12 -0.38 -13.58
CA ALA A 174 -19.54 -1.02 -14.81
C ALA A 174 -19.55 -2.55 -14.65
N TYR A 175 -20.64 -3.20 -15.06
CA TYR A 175 -20.87 -4.64 -14.94
C TYR A 175 -21.40 -5.23 -16.25
N GLY A 176 -21.01 -6.46 -16.57
CA GLY A 176 -21.44 -7.20 -17.76
C GLY A 176 -20.36 -8.13 -18.29
N GLN A 177 -20.68 -8.89 -19.34
CA GLN A 177 -19.75 -9.85 -19.94
C GLN A 177 -18.52 -9.17 -20.58
N THR A 178 -17.46 -9.92 -20.80
CA THR A 178 -16.29 -9.45 -21.54
C THR A 178 -16.66 -8.99 -22.94
N GLY A 179 -16.14 -7.82 -23.33
CA GLY A 179 -16.45 -7.19 -24.59
C GLY A 179 -17.84 -6.56 -24.67
N SER A 180 -18.60 -6.43 -23.58
CA SER A 180 -19.89 -5.71 -23.59
C SER A 180 -19.79 -4.18 -23.55
N GLY A 181 -18.58 -3.64 -23.34
CA GLY A 181 -18.33 -2.19 -23.31
C GLY A 181 -18.08 -1.57 -21.93
N LYS A 182 -17.75 -2.38 -20.91
CA LYS A 182 -17.41 -1.89 -19.56
C LYS A 182 -16.24 -0.88 -19.57
N SER A 183 -15.06 -1.31 -20.01
CA SER A 183 -13.87 -0.46 -20.09
C SER A 183 -14.04 0.68 -21.10
N TYR A 184 -14.81 0.47 -22.17
CA TYR A 184 -15.18 1.55 -23.10
C TYR A 184 -16.07 2.62 -22.44
N THR A 185 -16.96 2.23 -21.52
CA THR A 185 -17.79 3.20 -20.79
C THR A 185 -16.98 3.92 -19.71
N MET A 186 -16.13 3.19 -18.98
CA MET A 186 -15.35 3.77 -17.88
C MET A 186 -14.17 4.60 -18.37
N MET A 187 -13.29 4.03 -19.20
CA MET A 187 -12.09 4.70 -19.72
C MET A 187 -12.33 5.31 -21.10
N GLY A 188 -13.01 4.58 -21.98
CA GLY A 188 -13.18 4.97 -23.37
C GLY A 188 -11.94 4.75 -24.23
N THR A 189 -11.88 5.50 -25.32
CA THR A 189 -10.73 5.52 -26.24
C THR A 189 -10.13 6.93 -26.25
N PRO A 190 -8.90 7.12 -26.74
CA PRO A 190 -8.32 8.46 -26.85
C PRO A 190 -9.19 9.46 -27.60
N ASP A 191 -9.89 9.01 -28.65
CA ASP A 191 -10.78 9.86 -29.46
C ASP A 191 -12.20 9.99 -28.87
N GLN A 192 -12.61 9.02 -28.04
CA GLN A 192 -13.92 8.98 -27.40
C GLN A 192 -13.76 8.69 -25.90
N PRO A 193 -13.33 9.69 -25.10
CA PRO A 193 -13.08 9.52 -23.68
C PRO A 193 -14.35 9.09 -22.96
N GLY A 194 -14.20 8.16 -22.02
CA GLY A 194 -15.28 7.61 -21.20
C GLY A 194 -15.56 8.45 -19.96
N LEU A 195 -16.16 7.81 -18.96
CA LEU A 195 -16.58 8.44 -17.71
C LEU A 195 -15.40 8.98 -16.90
N ILE A 196 -14.33 8.21 -16.71
CA ILE A 196 -13.17 8.57 -15.87
C ILE A 196 -12.47 9.83 -16.38
N PRO A 197 -12.02 9.91 -17.66
CA PRO A 197 -11.33 11.12 -18.13
C PRO A 197 -12.24 12.35 -18.07
N ARG A 198 -13.51 12.23 -18.43
CA ARG A 198 -14.49 13.34 -18.39
C ARG A 198 -14.77 13.82 -16.97
N THR A 199 -14.89 12.90 -15.99
CA THR A 199 -15.01 13.28 -14.58
C THR A 199 -13.78 14.01 -14.09
N CYS A 200 -12.59 13.61 -14.55
CA CYS A 200 -11.35 14.31 -14.19
C CYS A 200 -11.29 15.73 -14.79
N GLU A 201 -11.67 15.89 -16.05
CA GLU A 201 -11.73 17.19 -16.73
C GLU A 201 -12.71 18.13 -16.02
N ASP A 202 -13.97 17.71 -15.85
CA ASP A 202 -15.01 18.51 -15.19
C ASP A 202 -14.67 18.81 -13.72
N LEU A 203 -14.04 17.88 -13.00
CA LEU A 203 -13.58 18.12 -11.63
C LEU A 203 -12.63 19.32 -11.56
N PHE A 204 -11.62 19.38 -12.44
CA PHE A 204 -10.65 20.48 -12.43
C PHE A 204 -11.24 21.76 -13.01
N GLU A 205 -12.10 21.69 -14.04
CA GLU A 205 -12.83 22.87 -14.54
C GLU A 205 -13.66 23.54 -13.43
N ARG A 206 -14.35 22.75 -12.60
CA ARG A 206 -15.12 23.26 -11.45
C ARG A 206 -14.25 23.80 -10.33
N ILE A 207 -13.12 23.16 -10.03
CA ILE A 207 -12.16 23.67 -9.03
C ILE A 207 -11.61 25.03 -9.48
N ASP A 208 -11.22 25.15 -10.75
CA ASP A 208 -10.69 26.40 -11.31
C ASP A 208 -11.75 27.51 -11.33
N ALA A 209 -12.99 27.18 -11.70
CA ALA A 209 -14.13 28.09 -11.63
C ALA A 209 -14.42 28.55 -10.19
N ALA A 210 -14.47 27.61 -9.24
CA ALA A 210 -14.72 27.92 -7.83
C ALA A 210 -13.60 28.77 -7.21
N HIS A 211 -12.35 28.56 -7.62
CA HIS A 211 -11.23 29.38 -7.18
C HIS A 211 -11.33 30.83 -7.66
N CYS A 212 -11.88 31.05 -8.85
CA CYS A 212 -12.14 32.40 -9.39
C CYS A 212 -13.30 33.10 -8.66
N GLU A 213 -14.31 32.35 -8.19
CA GLU A 213 -15.47 32.89 -7.49
C GLU A 213 -15.20 33.15 -6.00
N ASN A 214 -14.54 32.21 -5.30
CA ASN A 214 -14.39 32.24 -3.85
C ASN A 214 -12.98 31.84 -3.41
N SER A 215 -12.13 32.84 -3.11
CA SER A 215 -10.76 32.61 -2.62
C SER A 215 -10.68 31.95 -1.24
N ASN A 216 -11.80 31.82 -0.52
CA ASN A 216 -11.85 31.24 0.83
C ASN A 216 -12.02 29.71 0.85
N VAL A 217 -12.10 29.09 -0.34
CA VAL A 217 -12.23 27.64 -0.48
C VAL A 217 -10.94 27.06 -1.08
N ALA A 218 -10.33 26.13 -0.37
CA ALA A 218 -9.18 25.37 -0.83
C ALA A 218 -9.58 23.94 -1.16
N TYR A 219 -9.15 23.45 -2.32
CA TYR A 219 -9.38 22.08 -2.78
C TYR A 219 -8.08 21.27 -2.72
N ASN A 220 -8.16 20.05 -2.20
CA ASN A 220 -7.07 19.07 -2.21
C ASN A 220 -7.58 17.79 -2.86
N VAL A 221 -6.99 17.46 -4.02
CA VAL A 221 -7.34 16.26 -4.78
C VAL A 221 -6.23 15.24 -4.64
N ARG A 222 -6.58 14.01 -4.25
CA ARG A 222 -5.67 12.86 -4.28
C ARG A 222 -6.28 11.75 -5.12
N VAL A 223 -5.42 10.98 -5.77
CA VAL A 223 -5.84 9.82 -6.56
C VAL A 223 -5.14 8.55 -6.09
N SER A 224 -5.87 7.46 -6.16
CA SER A 224 -5.32 6.12 -6.01
C SER A 224 -5.89 5.22 -7.10
N TYR A 225 -5.09 4.25 -7.53
CA TYR A 225 -5.52 3.30 -8.55
C TYR A 225 -4.98 1.92 -8.23
N PHE A 226 -5.88 0.95 -8.07
CA PHE A 226 -5.51 -0.43 -7.80
C PHE A 226 -6.38 -1.40 -8.59
N GLU A 227 -5.90 -2.63 -8.72
CA GLU A 227 -6.68 -3.73 -9.25
C GLU A 227 -6.80 -4.88 -8.24
N VAL A 228 -7.92 -5.60 -8.35
CA VAL A 228 -8.15 -6.87 -7.69
C VAL A 228 -8.08 -7.97 -8.74
N TYR A 229 -7.04 -8.79 -8.65
CA TYR A 229 -6.81 -9.92 -9.54
C TYR A 229 -6.55 -11.18 -8.71
N ASN A 230 -7.29 -12.24 -9.00
CA ASN A 230 -7.14 -13.53 -8.31
C ASN A 230 -7.21 -13.41 -6.76
N GLU A 231 -8.14 -12.60 -6.24
CA GLU A 231 -8.29 -12.29 -4.80
C GLU A 231 -7.02 -11.71 -4.17
N HIS A 232 -6.22 -10.96 -4.92
CA HIS A 232 -5.12 -10.16 -4.42
C HIS A 232 -5.24 -8.72 -4.92
N VAL A 233 -4.81 -7.76 -4.10
CA VAL A 233 -4.81 -6.33 -4.44
C VAL A 233 -3.43 -5.92 -4.91
N ARG A 234 -3.34 -5.25 -6.06
CA ARG A 234 -2.11 -4.66 -6.59
C ARG A 234 -2.30 -3.17 -6.81
N ASP A 235 -1.31 -2.39 -6.39
CA ASP A 235 -1.22 -0.96 -6.71
C ASP A 235 -0.83 -0.79 -8.18
N LEU A 236 -1.62 -0.02 -8.93
CA LEU A 236 -1.37 0.25 -10.35
C LEU A 236 -0.48 1.50 -10.56
N LEU A 237 -0.36 2.35 -9.55
CA LEU A 237 0.47 3.57 -9.60
C LEU A 237 1.94 3.29 -9.31
N VAL A 238 2.25 2.13 -8.72
CA VAL A 238 3.63 1.68 -8.48
C VAL A 238 4.09 0.81 -9.67
N PRO A 239 5.18 1.19 -10.36
CA PRO A 239 5.71 0.38 -11.45
C PRO A 239 6.06 -1.04 -10.98
N PRO A 240 5.69 -2.09 -11.74
CA PRO A 240 6.05 -3.46 -11.38
C PRO A 240 7.57 -3.62 -11.38
N GLN A 241 8.14 -4.05 -10.25
CA GLN A 241 9.57 -4.38 -10.17
C GLN A 241 9.80 -5.74 -10.80
N THR A 242 10.50 -5.78 -11.94
CA THR A 242 10.78 -7.00 -12.73
C THR A 242 11.51 -8.10 -11.97
N HIS A 243 12.25 -7.76 -10.92
CA HIS A 243 13.08 -8.68 -10.14
C HIS A 243 12.52 -9.07 -8.77
N LYS A 244 11.31 -8.62 -8.40
CA LYS A 244 10.68 -8.98 -7.12
C LYS A 244 9.34 -9.65 -7.33
N ALA A 245 8.96 -10.49 -6.38
CA ALA A 245 7.62 -11.07 -6.32
C ALA A 245 6.57 -9.93 -6.29
N PRO A 246 5.39 -10.13 -6.92
CA PRO A 246 4.33 -9.14 -6.91
C PRO A 246 3.96 -8.79 -5.46
N ASN A 247 4.06 -7.50 -5.12
CA ASN A 247 3.70 -7.01 -3.79
C ASN A 247 2.18 -6.86 -3.69
N TYR A 248 1.54 -7.76 -2.94
CA TYR A 248 0.10 -7.73 -2.72
C TYR A 248 -0.25 -6.94 -1.47
N LEU A 249 -1.11 -5.94 -1.63
CA LEU A 249 -1.56 -5.09 -0.54
C LEU A 249 -2.61 -5.80 0.33
N LYS A 250 -2.58 -5.51 1.64
CA LYS A 250 -3.51 -6.09 2.62
C LYS A 250 -4.67 -5.15 2.87
N ILE A 251 -5.85 -5.71 3.11
CA ILE A 251 -7.05 -4.95 3.45
C ILE A 251 -7.18 -4.85 4.97
N ARG A 252 -7.58 -3.67 5.44
CA ARG A 252 -7.86 -3.34 6.83
C ARG A 252 -9.22 -2.65 6.91
N GLU A 253 -9.78 -2.55 8.10
CA GLU A 253 -11.08 -1.91 8.33
C GLU A 253 -10.90 -0.84 9.40
N SER A 254 -11.20 0.41 9.05
CA SER A 254 -11.27 1.53 9.97
C SER A 254 -12.65 1.55 10.64
N PRO A 255 -12.75 1.84 11.96
CA PRO A 255 -14.04 2.03 12.62
C PRO A 255 -14.89 3.16 12.03
N THR A 256 -14.24 4.21 11.50
CA THR A 256 -14.91 5.41 10.96
C THR A 256 -15.12 5.33 9.45
N GLU A 257 -14.09 4.93 8.71
CA GLU A 257 -14.10 4.97 7.23
C GLU A 257 -14.42 3.63 6.56
N GLY A 258 -14.52 2.55 7.36
CA GLY A 258 -14.75 1.20 6.84
C GLY A 258 -13.53 0.58 6.17
N PRO A 259 -13.72 -0.40 5.26
CA PRO A 259 -12.64 -1.16 4.63
C PRO A 259 -11.76 -0.31 3.70
N TYR A 260 -10.44 -0.38 3.90
CA TYR A 260 -9.44 0.31 3.10
C TYR A 260 -8.24 -0.60 2.79
N VAL A 261 -7.50 -0.25 1.73
CA VAL A 261 -6.28 -0.97 1.33
C VAL A 261 -5.10 -0.34 2.06
N LYS A 262 -4.42 -1.12 2.89
CA LYS A 262 -3.25 -0.67 3.64
C LYS A 262 -2.06 -0.50 2.68
N ASP A 263 -1.31 0.57 2.87
CA ASP A 263 -0.09 0.89 2.11
C ASP A 263 -0.36 1.13 0.60
N LEU A 264 -1.61 1.49 0.25
CA LEU A 264 -1.98 1.95 -1.10
C LEU A 264 -1.41 3.34 -1.36
N THR A 265 -0.82 3.54 -2.54
CA THR A 265 -0.27 4.84 -2.92
C THR A 265 -1.41 5.83 -3.21
N GLU A 266 -1.45 6.91 -2.43
CA GLU A 266 -2.30 8.07 -2.69
C GLU A 266 -1.44 9.24 -3.17
N VAL A 267 -1.67 9.69 -4.40
CA VAL A 267 -0.86 10.74 -5.01
C VAL A 267 -1.67 12.04 -5.06
N PRO A 268 -1.15 13.15 -4.50
CA PRO A 268 -1.77 14.46 -4.68
C PRO A 268 -1.62 14.93 -6.12
N VAL A 269 -2.71 15.43 -6.71
CA VAL A 269 -2.75 15.93 -8.09
C VAL A 269 -3.21 17.38 -8.10
N ARG A 270 -2.53 18.23 -8.87
CA ARG A 270 -2.80 19.68 -8.92
C ARG A 270 -3.48 20.17 -10.19
N ASN A 271 -3.48 19.34 -11.23
CA ASN A 271 -4.04 19.70 -12.53
C ASN A 271 -4.49 18.46 -13.29
N ILE A 272 -5.26 18.69 -14.36
CA ILE A 272 -5.79 17.65 -15.23
C ILE A 272 -4.70 16.78 -15.87
N ASN A 273 -3.55 17.37 -16.24
CA ASN A 273 -2.47 16.63 -16.89
C ASN A 273 -1.81 15.62 -15.94
N GLU A 274 -1.67 15.95 -14.66
CA GLU A 274 -1.13 15.05 -13.64
C GLU A 274 -2.05 13.84 -13.42
N ILE A 275 -3.35 14.06 -13.26
CA ILE A 275 -4.31 12.97 -13.05
C ILE A 275 -4.40 12.05 -14.28
N LEU A 276 -4.45 12.60 -15.50
CA LEU A 276 -4.46 11.82 -16.73
C LEU A 276 -3.16 11.02 -16.92
N ARG A 277 -2.02 11.56 -16.48
CA ARG A 277 -0.74 10.83 -16.48
C ARG A 277 -0.77 9.63 -15.54
N TYR A 278 -1.28 9.78 -14.31
CA TYR A 278 -1.40 8.66 -13.36
C TYR A 278 -2.41 7.61 -13.81
N MET A 279 -3.50 8.04 -14.45
CA MET A 279 -4.47 7.15 -15.09
C MET A 279 -3.78 6.30 -16.18
N LYS A 280 -3.07 6.94 -17.12
CA LYS A 280 -2.34 6.25 -18.19
C LYS A 280 -1.23 5.31 -17.67
N LEU A 281 -0.56 5.70 -16.58
CA LEU A 281 0.42 4.87 -15.89
C LEU A 281 -0.24 3.58 -15.39
N GLY A 282 -1.37 3.71 -14.70
CA GLY A 282 -2.10 2.55 -14.18
C GLY A 282 -2.65 1.62 -15.27
N ASP A 283 -3.15 2.18 -16.38
CA ASP A 283 -3.60 1.39 -17.53
C ASP A 283 -2.45 0.62 -18.19
N THR A 284 -1.27 1.24 -18.27
CA THR A 284 -0.07 0.58 -18.78
C THR A 284 0.35 -0.56 -17.86
N SER A 285 0.36 -0.34 -16.55
CA SER A 285 0.63 -1.38 -15.55
C SER A 285 -0.34 -2.55 -15.65
N ARG A 286 -1.65 -2.27 -15.85
CA ARG A 286 -2.69 -3.27 -16.06
C ARG A 286 -2.46 -4.10 -17.33
N THR A 287 -2.01 -3.44 -18.42
CA THR A 287 -1.77 -4.07 -19.73
C THR A 287 -0.48 -4.89 -19.77
N VAL A 288 0.59 -4.48 -19.07
CA VAL A 288 1.86 -5.23 -19.04
C VAL A 288 1.70 -6.61 -18.36
N ALA A 289 0.75 -6.74 -17.44
CA ALA A 289 0.36 -8.04 -16.88
C ALA A 289 -0.37 -8.95 -17.88
N SER A 290 -0.82 -8.41 -19.03
CA SER A 290 -1.49 -9.12 -20.12
C SER A 290 -0.46 -9.70 -21.10
N THR A 291 -0.08 -10.97 -20.93
CA THR A 291 0.57 -11.69 -22.03
C THR A 291 -0.45 -11.86 -23.17
N LYS A 292 -0.02 -11.77 -24.44
CA LYS A 292 -0.81 -11.74 -25.71
C LYS A 292 -1.97 -12.77 -25.86
N MET A 293 -2.13 -13.70 -24.93
CA MET A 293 -3.14 -14.76 -24.90
C MET A 293 -4.26 -14.51 -23.86
N ASN A 294 -4.14 -13.48 -23.00
CA ASN A 294 -5.08 -13.14 -21.94
C ASN A 294 -5.39 -11.63 -21.97
N ASP A 295 -6.62 -11.26 -22.32
CA ASP A 295 -7.09 -9.89 -22.13
C ASP A 295 -7.29 -9.64 -20.62
N THR A 296 -6.27 -9.14 -19.90
CA THR A 296 -6.33 -8.98 -18.42
C THR A 296 -7.49 -8.10 -17.98
N SER A 297 -7.98 -7.18 -18.82
CA SER A 297 -9.14 -6.35 -18.51
C SER A 297 -10.41 -7.17 -18.23
N SER A 298 -10.53 -8.35 -18.85
CA SER A 298 -11.63 -9.30 -18.62
C SER A 298 -11.53 -10.05 -17.29
N ARG A 299 -10.34 -10.06 -16.66
CA ARG A 299 -9.99 -10.95 -15.54
C ARG A 299 -9.61 -10.21 -14.25
N SER A 300 -9.39 -8.91 -14.29
CA SER A 300 -9.17 -8.08 -13.10
C SER A 300 -10.21 -6.98 -12.95
N HIS A 301 -10.56 -6.66 -11.70
CA HIS A 301 -11.38 -5.50 -11.36
C HIS A 301 -10.45 -4.32 -11.13
N ALA A 302 -10.67 -3.20 -11.81
CA ALA A 302 -9.90 -1.98 -11.60
C ALA A 302 -10.75 -0.96 -10.83
N VAL A 303 -10.17 -0.35 -9.80
CA VAL A 303 -10.84 0.65 -8.96
C VAL A 303 -10.00 1.93 -8.96
N PHE A 304 -10.46 2.92 -9.70
CA PHE A 304 -9.88 4.26 -9.69
C PHE A 304 -10.62 5.11 -8.66
N THR A 305 -9.89 5.69 -7.71
CA THR A 305 -10.48 6.50 -6.63
C THR A 305 -9.93 7.91 -6.65
N ILE A 306 -10.81 8.89 -6.68
CA ILE A 306 -10.49 10.30 -6.49
C ILE A 306 -10.99 10.71 -5.11
N MET A 307 -10.10 11.23 -4.29
CA MET A 307 -10.38 11.82 -2.98
C MET A 307 -10.43 13.32 -3.15
N LEU A 308 -11.57 13.94 -2.84
CA LEU A 308 -11.75 15.39 -2.89
C LEU A 308 -11.94 15.91 -1.46
N LYS A 309 -11.01 16.73 -1.00
CA LYS A 309 -11.10 17.42 0.27
C LYS A 309 -11.26 18.91 0.02
N GLN A 310 -12.34 19.48 0.53
CA GLN A 310 -12.67 20.89 0.46
C GLN A 310 -12.51 21.51 1.83
N ILE A 311 -11.80 22.61 1.90
CA ILE A 311 -11.57 23.36 3.14
C ILE A 311 -12.16 24.74 2.90
N HIS A 312 -13.28 25.02 3.55
CA HIS A 312 -13.92 26.32 3.50
C HIS A 312 -13.67 27.05 4.82
N HIS A 313 -12.99 28.19 4.74
CA HIS A 313 -12.76 29.07 5.87
C HIS A 313 -13.81 30.18 5.87
N ASP A 314 -14.66 30.19 6.88
CA ASP A 314 -15.64 31.26 7.06
C ASP A 314 -15.01 32.41 7.86
N MET A 315 -14.85 33.56 7.20
CA MET A 315 -14.24 34.74 7.79
C MET A 315 -15.14 35.42 8.83
N GLU A 316 -16.46 35.17 8.81
CA GLU A 316 -17.41 35.79 9.74
C GLU A 316 -17.47 35.05 11.08
N THR A 317 -17.43 33.72 11.04
CA THR A 317 -17.53 32.85 12.22
C THR A 317 -16.16 32.38 12.74
N ASP A 318 -15.08 32.61 11.97
CA ASP A 318 -13.74 32.05 12.19
C ASP A 318 -13.75 30.50 12.28
N GLU A 319 -14.78 29.86 11.72
CA GLU A 319 -14.88 28.41 11.66
C GLU A 319 -14.25 27.88 10.36
N THR A 320 -13.56 26.74 10.47
CA THR A 320 -13.13 26.00 9.28
C THR A 320 -14.00 24.77 9.12
N THR A 321 -14.68 24.70 7.98
CA THR A 321 -15.43 23.50 7.61
C THR A 321 -14.62 22.68 6.63
N GLU A 322 -14.43 21.40 6.96
CA GLU A 322 -13.79 20.44 6.09
C GLU A 322 -14.84 19.48 5.54
N ARG A 323 -14.95 19.39 4.21
CA ARG A 323 -15.74 18.37 3.55
C ARG A 323 -14.83 17.40 2.81
N SER A 324 -15.03 16.11 3.03
CA SER A 324 -14.23 15.06 2.39
C SER A 324 -15.12 14.09 1.65
N SER A 325 -15.02 14.06 0.32
CA SER A 325 -15.74 13.13 -0.55
C SER A 325 -14.81 12.19 -1.30
N ARG A 326 -15.39 11.08 -1.79
CA ARG A 326 -14.66 10.01 -2.47
C ARG A 326 -15.44 9.61 -3.71
N ILE A 327 -14.79 9.65 -4.87
CA ILE A 327 -15.32 9.14 -6.14
C ILE A 327 -14.66 7.80 -6.42
N ARG A 328 -15.43 6.72 -6.43
CA ARG A 328 -14.95 5.40 -6.85
C ARG A 328 -15.50 5.07 -8.23
N LEU A 329 -14.61 4.94 -9.20
CA LEU A 329 -14.92 4.56 -10.58
C LEU A 329 -14.36 3.16 -10.83
N VAL A 330 -15.25 2.18 -10.96
CA VAL A 330 -14.92 0.76 -10.94
C VAL A 330 -15.21 0.11 -12.30
N ASP A 331 -14.20 -0.52 -12.88
CA ASP A 331 -14.30 -1.39 -14.06
C ASP A 331 -14.19 -2.84 -13.62
N LEU A 332 -15.33 -3.54 -13.54
CA LEU A 332 -15.36 -4.93 -13.08
C LEU A 332 -14.87 -5.90 -14.17
N ALA A 333 -14.40 -7.07 -13.75
CA ALA A 333 -14.10 -8.18 -14.63
C ALA A 333 -15.36 -8.68 -15.37
N GLY A 334 -15.17 -9.51 -16.41
CA GLY A 334 -16.25 -10.14 -17.16
C GLY A 334 -17.15 -11.00 -16.28
N SER A 335 -18.48 -10.85 -16.42
CA SER A 335 -19.48 -11.63 -15.69
C SER A 335 -19.74 -13.03 -16.24
N GLU A 336 -19.11 -13.41 -17.35
CA GLU A 336 -19.34 -14.69 -18.01
C GLU A 336 -18.88 -15.89 -17.19
N ARG A 337 -19.57 -17.03 -17.37
CA ARG A 337 -19.30 -18.25 -16.61
C ARG A 337 -18.04 -18.96 -17.09
N ALA A 338 -17.15 -19.33 -16.16
CA ALA A 338 -15.91 -20.08 -16.46
C ALA A 338 -16.10 -21.40 -17.23
N LYS A 339 -17.28 -22.04 -17.17
CA LYS A 339 -17.58 -23.26 -17.95
C LYS A 339 -17.57 -23.01 -19.47
N ALA A 340 -17.66 -21.77 -19.93
CA ALA A 340 -17.50 -21.41 -21.33
C ALA A 340 -16.03 -21.44 -21.80
N THR A 341 -15.08 -21.60 -20.87
CA THR A 341 -13.64 -21.66 -21.17
C THR A 341 -13.15 -23.10 -21.01
N GLU A 342 -12.57 -23.70 -22.05
CA GLU A 342 -11.96 -25.05 -22.03
C GLU A 342 -10.63 -25.08 -21.23
N ALA A 343 -10.52 -24.28 -20.19
CA ALA A 343 -9.29 -24.07 -19.44
C ALA A 343 -9.09 -25.16 -18.37
N THR A 344 -7.93 -25.82 -18.38
CA THR A 344 -7.54 -26.85 -17.39
C THR A 344 -6.47 -26.34 -16.42
N GLY A 345 -6.38 -26.94 -15.23
CA GLY A 345 -5.30 -26.69 -14.26
C GLY A 345 -5.32 -25.30 -13.61
N ALA A 346 -4.20 -24.57 -13.69
CA ALA A 346 -4.02 -23.27 -13.03
C ALA A 346 -5.00 -22.19 -13.54
N ARG A 347 -5.33 -22.21 -14.83
CA ARG A 347 -6.29 -21.27 -15.45
C ARG A 347 -7.71 -21.47 -14.93
N LEU A 348 -8.08 -22.70 -14.57
CA LEU A 348 -9.38 -23.00 -13.97
C LEU A 348 -9.47 -22.43 -12.54
N ARG A 349 -8.41 -22.56 -11.74
CA ARG A 349 -8.36 -21.96 -10.39
C ARG A 349 -8.43 -20.44 -10.47
N GLU A 350 -7.70 -19.84 -11.40
CA GLU A 350 -7.75 -18.40 -11.68
C GLU A 350 -9.18 -17.96 -12.06
N GLY A 351 -9.80 -18.62 -13.05
CA GLY A 351 -11.19 -18.35 -13.45
C GLY A 351 -12.19 -18.55 -12.31
N SER A 352 -11.95 -19.51 -11.41
CA SER A 352 -12.75 -19.73 -10.21
C SER A 352 -12.63 -18.56 -9.21
N ASN A 353 -11.43 -18.01 -9.01
CA ASN A 353 -11.20 -16.90 -8.09
C ASN A 353 -11.72 -15.57 -8.66
N ILE A 354 -11.59 -15.35 -9.97
CA ILE A 354 -12.21 -14.20 -10.65
C ILE A 354 -13.72 -14.27 -10.45
N ASN A 355 -14.34 -15.42 -10.72
CA ASN A 355 -15.76 -15.61 -10.53
C ASN A 355 -16.19 -15.59 -9.06
N LYS A 356 -15.31 -15.93 -8.11
CA LYS A 356 -15.60 -15.84 -6.68
C LYS A 356 -16.03 -14.43 -6.30
N SER A 357 -15.28 -13.41 -6.73
CA SER A 357 -15.59 -12.01 -6.45
C SER A 357 -16.96 -11.57 -7.01
N LEU A 358 -17.25 -11.89 -8.28
CA LEU A 358 -18.53 -11.54 -8.93
C LEU A 358 -19.72 -12.36 -8.42
N THR A 359 -19.51 -13.65 -8.14
CA THR A 359 -20.54 -14.51 -7.54
C THR A 359 -20.90 -14.03 -6.14
N THR A 360 -19.89 -13.62 -5.37
CA THR A 360 -20.09 -13.05 -4.03
C THR A 360 -20.80 -11.70 -4.12
N LEU A 361 -20.43 -10.85 -5.07
CA LEU A 361 -21.13 -9.59 -5.34
C LEU A 361 -22.62 -9.85 -5.64
N GLY A 362 -22.93 -10.86 -6.45
CA GLY A 362 -24.31 -11.27 -6.72
C GLY A 362 -25.07 -11.74 -5.47
N ARG A 363 -24.42 -12.48 -4.59
CA ARG A 363 -25.01 -12.89 -3.30
C ARG A 363 -25.26 -11.68 -2.39
N VAL A 364 -24.34 -10.72 -2.35
CA VAL A 364 -24.48 -9.47 -1.59
C VAL A 364 -25.66 -8.65 -2.13
N ILE A 365 -25.76 -8.46 -3.44
CA ILE A 365 -26.86 -7.73 -4.06
C ILE A 365 -28.19 -8.42 -3.80
N ALA A 366 -28.27 -9.75 -3.96
CA ALA A 366 -29.50 -10.49 -3.68
C ALA A 366 -29.93 -10.37 -2.21
N ALA A 367 -28.98 -10.44 -1.27
CA ALA A 367 -29.26 -10.28 0.15
C ALA A 367 -29.72 -8.85 0.53
N LEU A 368 -29.17 -7.82 -0.14
CA LEU A 368 -29.56 -6.43 0.05
C LEU A 368 -30.89 -6.07 -0.63
N ALA A 369 -31.20 -6.74 -1.74
CA ALA A 369 -32.41 -6.52 -2.52
C ALA A 369 -33.65 -7.22 -1.93
N ASP A 370 -33.49 -8.22 -1.04
CA ASP A 370 -34.63 -8.89 -0.40
C ASP A 370 -35.24 -8.03 0.72
N PRO A 371 -36.46 -7.48 0.54
CA PRO A 371 -37.13 -6.65 1.55
C PRO A 371 -37.47 -7.42 2.84
N LYS A 372 -37.37 -8.76 2.84
CA LYS A 372 -37.65 -9.59 4.02
C LYS A 372 -36.54 -9.55 5.07
N ALA A 373 -35.33 -9.08 4.73
CA ALA A 373 -34.21 -8.96 5.66
C ALA A 373 -34.46 -7.94 6.81
N GLY A 374 -35.46 -7.07 6.67
CA GLY A 374 -35.84 -6.05 7.67
C GLY A 374 -37.10 -6.34 8.48
N ARG A 375 -37.87 -7.40 8.20
CA ARG A 375 -39.09 -7.72 8.96
C ARG A 375 -38.74 -8.60 10.15
N GLY A 376 -38.90 -8.05 11.36
CA GLY A 376 -38.66 -8.76 12.62
C GLY A 376 -39.36 -10.12 12.66
N GLY A 377 -38.57 -11.18 12.80
CA GLY A 377 -39.07 -12.56 12.91
C GLY A 377 -38.17 -13.63 12.27
N LYS A 378 -37.28 -13.28 11.34
CA LYS A 378 -36.20 -14.17 10.86
C LYS A 378 -34.84 -13.60 11.22
N ARG A 379 -33.86 -14.47 11.53
CA ARG A 379 -32.45 -14.10 11.77
C ARG A 379 -32.02 -13.14 10.66
N LYS A 380 -31.54 -11.96 11.04
CA LYS A 380 -30.97 -10.94 10.15
C LYS A 380 -29.92 -11.65 9.29
N GLU A 381 -30.23 -11.89 8.02
CA GLU A 381 -29.33 -12.60 7.13
C GLU A 381 -28.05 -11.77 6.99
N VAL A 382 -26.92 -12.32 7.42
CA VAL A 382 -25.64 -11.61 7.43
C VAL A 382 -25.20 -11.48 5.98
N VAL A 383 -25.12 -10.24 5.49
CA VAL A 383 -24.67 -9.96 4.12
C VAL A 383 -23.18 -10.35 4.00
N PRO A 384 -22.80 -11.23 3.05
CA PRO A 384 -21.47 -11.85 3.00
C PRO A 384 -20.40 -10.94 2.37
N TYR A 385 -20.23 -9.71 2.86
CA TYR A 385 -19.24 -8.77 2.32
C TYR A 385 -17.81 -9.29 2.39
N ARG A 386 -17.46 -10.09 3.42
CA ARG A 386 -16.10 -10.58 3.67
C ARG A 386 -15.71 -11.82 2.85
N ASP A 387 -16.65 -12.43 2.13
CA ASP A 387 -16.40 -13.65 1.36
C ASP A 387 -15.47 -13.39 0.15
N SER A 388 -15.41 -12.15 -0.35
CA SER A 388 -14.47 -11.72 -1.39
C SER A 388 -13.86 -10.36 -1.09
N ILE A 389 -12.66 -10.12 -1.64
CA ILE A 389 -11.96 -8.84 -1.48
C ILE A 389 -12.77 -7.69 -2.09
N LEU A 390 -13.30 -7.88 -3.29
CA LEU A 390 -14.07 -6.85 -3.99
C LEU A 390 -15.29 -6.41 -3.18
N THR A 391 -16.09 -7.37 -2.70
CA THR A 391 -17.28 -7.07 -1.89
C THR A 391 -16.94 -6.47 -0.54
N TRP A 392 -15.75 -6.77 -0.01
CA TRP A 392 -15.32 -6.18 1.25
C TRP A 392 -14.94 -4.71 1.05
N LEU A 393 -14.22 -4.39 -0.02
CA LEU A 393 -13.86 -3.00 -0.38
C LEU A 393 -15.08 -2.16 -0.77
N LEU A 394 -16.04 -2.77 -1.48
CA LEU A 394 -17.28 -2.12 -1.92
C LEU A 394 -18.42 -2.21 -0.88
N LYS A 395 -18.15 -2.68 0.34
CA LYS A 395 -19.14 -2.79 1.42
C LYS A 395 -19.87 -1.46 1.62
N ASP A 396 -19.12 -0.37 1.71
CA ASP A 396 -19.67 0.96 1.92
C ASP A 396 -20.41 1.49 0.69
N SER A 397 -19.90 1.16 -0.51
CA SER A 397 -20.52 1.53 -1.78
C SER A 397 -21.87 0.86 -2.03
N LEU A 398 -22.07 -0.39 -1.58
CA LEU A 398 -23.31 -1.13 -1.92
C LEU A 398 -24.43 -0.91 -0.90
N GLY A 399 -24.12 -0.80 0.39
CA GLY A 399 -25.16 -0.70 1.43
C GLY A 399 -24.81 0.27 2.57
N GLY A 400 -23.74 1.05 2.41
CA GLY A 400 -23.24 1.99 3.41
C GLY A 400 -23.42 3.45 2.99
N ASN A 401 -22.42 4.26 3.33
CA ASN A 401 -22.34 5.69 3.11
C ASN A 401 -21.80 6.02 1.72
N SER A 402 -22.61 5.82 0.69
CA SER A 402 -22.23 6.17 -0.69
C SER A 402 -23.46 6.31 -1.56
N LYS A 403 -23.51 7.32 -2.42
CA LYS A 403 -24.44 7.35 -3.55
C LYS A 403 -23.86 6.49 -4.67
N THR A 404 -24.62 5.51 -5.14
CA THR A 404 -24.05 4.47 -5.99
C THR A 404 -24.86 4.29 -7.27
N ALA A 405 -24.14 4.18 -8.39
CA ALA A 405 -24.69 3.83 -9.69
C ALA A 405 -24.06 2.55 -10.23
N MET A 406 -24.91 1.74 -10.86
CA MET A 406 -24.50 0.57 -11.63
C MET A 406 -24.74 0.83 -13.11
N ILE A 407 -23.70 0.62 -13.93
CA ILE A 407 -23.80 0.62 -15.39
C ILE A 407 -23.77 -0.81 -15.90
N ALA A 408 -24.92 -1.33 -16.31
CA ALA A 408 -25.05 -2.65 -16.91
C ALA A 408 -24.74 -2.57 -18.42
N CYS A 409 -23.55 -3.01 -18.81
CA CYS A 409 -23.08 -3.05 -20.19
C CYS A 409 -23.48 -4.38 -20.84
N ILE A 410 -24.27 -4.34 -21.92
CA ILE A 410 -24.84 -5.52 -22.57
C ILE A 410 -24.42 -5.65 -24.03
N ALA A 411 -24.35 -6.88 -24.52
CA ALA A 411 -24.07 -7.18 -25.92
C ALA A 411 -25.38 -7.32 -26.72
N PRO A 412 -25.45 -6.84 -27.97
CA PRO A 412 -26.67 -6.88 -28.76
C PRO A 412 -27.09 -8.29 -29.21
N SER A 413 -26.19 -9.27 -29.24
CA SER A 413 -26.44 -10.61 -29.82
C SER A 413 -26.39 -11.79 -28.84
N ASP A 414 -25.96 -11.59 -27.59
CA ASP A 414 -25.77 -12.68 -26.62
C ASP A 414 -26.94 -12.74 -25.63
N TYR A 415 -27.89 -13.65 -25.85
CA TYR A 415 -29.12 -13.73 -25.06
C TYR A 415 -28.87 -14.14 -23.59
N ASP A 416 -28.12 -15.22 -23.35
CA ASP A 416 -27.99 -15.83 -22.01
C ASP A 416 -27.21 -14.92 -21.05
N GLU A 417 -26.13 -14.30 -21.53
CA GLU A 417 -25.29 -13.40 -20.72
C GLU A 417 -25.93 -12.01 -20.57
N THR A 418 -26.63 -11.51 -21.59
CA THR A 418 -27.40 -10.27 -21.49
C THR A 418 -28.57 -10.41 -20.52
N LEU A 419 -29.33 -11.52 -20.59
CA LEU A 419 -30.41 -11.79 -19.64
C LEU A 419 -29.90 -11.85 -18.20
N SER A 420 -28.73 -12.47 -17.99
CA SER A 420 -28.09 -12.56 -16.67
C SER A 420 -27.72 -11.16 -16.16
N THR A 421 -27.15 -10.32 -17.02
CA THR A 421 -26.79 -8.93 -16.71
C THR A 421 -28.01 -8.07 -16.38
N LEU A 422 -29.09 -8.18 -17.17
CA LEU A 422 -30.33 -7.41 -16.94
C LEU A 422 -31.05 -7.82 -15.65
N ARG A 423 -31.09 -9.12 -15.33
CA ARG A 423 -31.64 -9.60 -14.05
C ARG A 423 -30.83 -9.11 -12.86
N TYR A 424 -29.52 -9.07 -13.00
CA TYR A 424 -28.62 -8.55 -11.98
C TYR A 424 -28.86 -7.06 -11.73
N ALA A 425 -28.99 -6.28 -12.81
CA ALA A 425 -29.32 -4.86 -12.77
C ALA A 425 -30.70 -4.60 -12.11
N ASP A 426 -31.72 -5.40 -12.43
CA ASP A 426 -33.06 -5.28 -11.81
C ASP A 426 -33.03 -5.53 -10.29
N GLN A 427 -32.18 -6.46 -9.83
CA GLN A 427 -31.98 -6.69 -8.40
C GLN A 427 -31.24 -5.52 -7.74
N ALA A 428 -30.19 -5.00 -8.37
CA ALA A 428 -29.39 -3.90 -7.84
C ALA A 428 -30.22 -2.64 -7.59
N LYS A 429 -31.22 -2.36 -8.45
CA LYS A 429 -32.15 -1.22 -8.32
C LYS A 429 -32.89 -1.17 -6.98
N ARG A 430 -33.06 -2.32 -6.32
CA ARG A 430 -33.80 -2.45 -5.05
C ARG A 430 -32.93 -2.19 -3.82
N ILE A 431 -31.63 -2.08 -4.00
CA ILE A 431 -30.69 -1.82 -2.91
C ILE A 431 -30.83 -0.37 -2.45
N ARG A 432 -30.90 -0.19 -1.13
CA ARG A 432 -30.96 1.12 -0.48
C ARG A 432 -29.62 1.47 0.15
N THR A 433 -29.09 2.62 -0.22
CA THR A 433 -27.86 3.18 0.37
C THR A 433 -28.21 4.22 1.44
N ARG A 434 -27.28 4.48 2.37
CA ARG A 434 -27.42 5.48 3.44
C ARG A 434 -26.33 6.54 3.30
N ALA A 435 -26.37 7.27 2.19
CA ALA A 435 -25.41 8.33 1.91
C ALA A 435 -25.62 9.54 2.86
N VAL A 436 -24.54 9.98 3.48
CA VAL A 436 -24.46 11.12 4.40
C VAL A 436 -23.39 12.09 3.88
N VAL A 437 -23.58 13.38 4.15
CA VAL A 437 -22.57 14.41 3.87
C VAL A 437 -21.43 14.25 4.87
N ASN A 438 -20.22 14.06 4.37
CA ASN A 438 -19.02 13.90 5.19
C ASN A 438 -18.40 15.26 5.41
N GLN A 439 -18.85 15.92 6.49
CA GLN A 439 -18.40 17.24 6.89
C GLN A 439 -17.97 17.20 8.35
N ASP A 440 -16.73 17.60 8.57
CA ASP A 440 -16.19 17.84 9.90
C ASP A 440 -16.16 19.35 10.14
N HIS A 441 -16.77 19.77 11.24
CA HIS A 441 -16.62 21.14 11.75
C HIS A 441 -15.45 21.12 12.71
N ILE A 442 -14.39 21.85 12.37
CA ILE A 442 -13.23 21.99 13.24
C ILE A 442 -13.20 23.45 13.65
N SER A 443 -13.43 23.71 14.94
CA SER A 443 -13.21 25.05 15.47
C SER A 443 -11.72 25.41 15.36
N THR A 444 -11.39 26.70 15.18
CA THR A 444 -10.00 27.16 15.16
C THR A 444 -9.23 26.70 16.41
N ALA A 445 -9.87 26.72 17.58
CA ALA A 445 -9.30 26.22 18.83
C ALA A 445 -8.98 24.71 18.80
N GLU A 446 -9.87 23.88 18.25
CA GLU A 446 -9.62 22.43 18.11
C GLU A 446 -8.55 22.15 17.07
N ARG A 447 -8.53 22.89 15.95
CA ARG A 447 -7.49 22.77 14.93
C ARG A 447 -6.12 23.10 15.50
N ASP A 448 -6.00 24.22 16.21
CA ASP A 448 -4.75 24.65 16.81
C ASP A 448 -4.30 23.70 17.92
N ALA A 449 -5.24 23.19 18.73
CA ALA A 449 -4.94 22.15 19.71
C ALA A 449 -4.46 20.85 19.06
N GLN A 450 -5.06 20.44 17.93
CA GLN A 450 -4.67 19.23 17.22
C GLN A 450 -3.33 19.39 16.50
N ILE A 451 -3.06 20.56 15.91
CA ILE A 451 -1.76 20.91 15.32
C ILE A 451 -0.69 20.93 16.41
N ALA A 452 -0.96 21.55 17.56
CA ALA A 452 -0.04 21.57 18.69
C ALA A 452 0.24 20.17 19.23
N ALA A 453 -0.79 19.33 19.37
CA ALA A 453 -0.64 17.94 19.80
C ALA A 453 0.18 17.11 18.80
N MET A 454 -0.10 17.22 17.50
CA MET A 454 0.68 16.54 16.45
C MET A 454 2.12 17.06 16.38
N ALA A 455 2.34 18.37 16.54
CA ALA A 455 3.67 18.96 16.56
C ALA A 455 4.50 18.45 17.75
N GLU A 456 3.90 18.31 18.93
CA GLU A 456 4.57 17.73 20.09
C GLU A 456 4.82 16.23 19.89
N GLU A 457 3.88 15.48 19.30
CA GLU A 457 4.10 14.06 18.98
C GLU A 457 5.25 13.88 17.98
N ILE A 458 5.32 14.69 16.92
CA ILE A 458 6.45 14.72 15.98
C ILE A 458 7.74 15.04 16.72
N ARG A 459 7.73 16.01 17.64
CA ARG A 459 8.91 16.39 18.43
C ARG A 459 9.39 15.24 19.31
N ILE A 460 8.48 14.55 20.00
CA ILE A 460 8.77 13.38 20.83
C ILE A 460 9.32 12.24 19.96
N LEU A 461 8.70 11.97 18.81
CA LEU A 461 9.17 10.95 17.88
C LEU A 461 10.55 11.28 17.33
N GLN A 462 10.81 12.53 16.95
CA GLN A 462 12.13 12.99 16.51
C GLN A 462 13.18 12.81 17.61
N LEU A 463 12.86 13.16 18.86
CA LEU A 463 13.70 12.92 20.03
C LEU A 463 13.97 11.42 20.24
N SER A 464 12.95 10.58 20.11
CA SER A 464 13.11 9.13 20.25
C SER A 464 14.00 8.53 19.15
N VAL A 465 13.88 9.03 17.92
CA VAL A 465 14.69 8.61 16.77
C VAL A 465 16.13 9.11 16.92
N SER A 466 16.34 10.35 17.39
CA SER A 466 17.68 10.85 17.68
C SER A 466 18.34 10.07 18.82
N ASP A 467 17.62 9.80 19.91
CA ASP A 467 18.11 8.98 21.03
C ASP A 467 18.46 7.56 20.56
N SER A 468 17.62 6.96 19.70
CA SER A 468 17.86 5.63 19.15
C SER A 468 19.12 5.61 18.27
N ARG A 469 19.30 6.59 17.38
CA ARG A 469 20.54 6.77 16.59
C ARG A 469 21.77 7.00 17.46
N GLN A 470 21.63 7.74 18.55
CA GLN A 470 22.74 8.07 19.44
C GLN A 470 23.14 6.86 20.29
N ARG A 471 22.17 6.05 20.72
CA ARG A 471 22.44 4.74 21.35
C ARG A 471 23.11 3.78 20.39
N GLU A 472 22.69 3.74 19.13
CA GLU A 472 23.32 2.90 18.10
C GLU A 472 24.78 3.32 17.85
N LYS A 473 25.04 4.62 17.77
CA LYS A 473 26.40 5.16 17.66
C LYS A 473 27.26 4.83 18.89
N ASN A 474 26.74 5.03 20.10
CA ASN A 474 27.46 4.73 21.34
C ASN A 474 27.72 3.22 21.50
N ALA A 475 26.78 2.37 21.08
CA ALA A 475 26.96 0.92 21.09
C ALA A 475 28.08 0.50 20.13
N LYS A 476 28.12 1.09 18.92
CA LYS A 476 29.19 0.86 17.96
C LYS A 476 30.56 1.32 18.47
N GLU A 477 30.63 2.51 19.08
CA GLU A 477 31.88 3.00 19.71
C GLU A 477 32.34 2.12 20.89
N ALA A 478 31.41 1.48 21.62
CA ALA A 478 31.76 0.55 22.69
C ALA A 478 32.26 -0.79 22.14
N GLU A 479 31.70 -1.24 21.01
CA GLU A 479 32.12 -2.44 20.27
C GLU A 479 33.54 -2.27 19.72
N ASP A 480 33.84 -1.15 19.05
CA ASP A 480 35.18 -0.84 18.53
C ASP A 480 36.23 -0.83 19.65
N LYS A 481 35.91 -0.23 20.81
CA LYS A 481 36.80 -0.24 21.99
C LYS A 481 37.01 -1.65 22.55
N LEU A 482 35.96 -2.48 22.55
CA LEU A 482 36.06 -3.86 23.03
C LEU A 482 36.99 -4.68 22.12
N GLU A 483 36.93 -4.47 20.81
CA GLU A 483 37.83 -5.10 19.84
C GLU A 483 39.28 -4.63 20.04
N GLU A 484 39.51 -3.34 20.28
CA GLU A 484 40.84 -2.81 20.62
C GLU A 484 41.38 -3.41 21.93
N TYR A 485 40.54 -3.55 22.97
CA TYR A 485 40.96 -4.24 24.20
C TYR A 485 41.26 -5.72 23.97
N GLN A 486 40.47 -6.43 23.17
CA GLN A 486 40.71 -7.84 22.85
C GLN A 486 42.02 -8.03 22.10
N THR A 487 42.31 -7.18 21.10
CA THR A 487 43.58 -7.23 20.36
C THR A 487 44.77 -6.92 21.28
N HIS A 488 44.64 -5.95 22.19
CA HIS A 488 45.67 -5.63 23.16
C HIS A 488 45.93 -6.79 24.14
N VAL A 489 44.88 -7.41 24.67
CA VAL A 489 44.99 -8.58 25.57
C VAL A 489 45.65 -9.75 24.84
N ASN A 490 45.26 -10.04 23.60
CA ASN A 490 45.87 -11.10 22.79
C ASN A 490 47.36 -10.84 22.53
N SER A 491 47.74 -9.59 22.22
CA SER A 491 49.15 -9.21 22.05
C SER A 491 49.94 -9.38 23.34
N MET A 492 49.38 -8.96 24.47
CA MET A 492 50.02 -9.11 25.77
C MET A 492 50.17 -10.58 26.18
N GLN A 493 49.17 -11.41 25.88
CA GLN A 493 49.22 -12.85 26.13
C GLN A 493 50.34 -13.52 25.31
N ARG A 494 50.48 -13.19 24.01
CA ARG A 494 51.59 -13.67 23.18
C ARG A 494 52.96 -13.27 23.74
N MET A 495 53.14 -12.01 24.13
CA MET A 495 54.39 -11.55 24.75
C MET A 495 54.70 -12.28 26.07
N MET A 496 53.66 -12.61 26.85
CA MET A 496 53.82 -13.34 28.10
C MET A 496 54.22 -14.80 27.85
N GLU A 497 53.61 -15.46 26.87
CA GLU A 497 53.96 -16.82 26.44
C GLU A 497 55.40 -16.89 25.92
N GLU A 498 55.82 -15.97 25.06
CA GLU A 498 57.19 -15.86 24.57
C GLU A 498 58.20 -15.67 25.72
N ARG A 499 57.90 -14.77 26.66
CA ARG A 499 58.73 -14.57 27.86
C ARG A 499 58.80 -15.82 28.73
N SER A 500 57.70 -16.55 28.87
CA SER A 500 57.66 -17.80 29.62
C SER A 500 58.55 -18.86 28.97
N MET A 501 58.45 -19.05 27.65
CA MET A 501 59.29 -19.99 26.91
C MET A 501 60.79 -19.66 27.01
N VAL A 502 61.15 -18.38 26.95
CA VAL A 502 62.53 -17.92 27.14
C VAL A 502 63.02 -18.22 28.56
N ALA A 503 62.20 -17.94 29.58
CA ALA A 503 62.54 -18.21 30.97
C ALA A 503 62.73 -19.72 31.23
N GLU A 504 61.83 -20.57 30.72
CA GLU A 504 61.94 -22.03 30.81
C GLU A 504 63.20 -22.56 30.12
N SER A 505 63.50 -22.07 28.92
CA SER A 505 64.72 -22.43 28.18
C SER A 505 65.99 -22.06 28.97
N LYS A 506 65.97 -20.90 29.64
CA LYS A 506 67.10 -20.44 30.47
C LYS A 506 67.25 -21.29 31.73
N ILE A 507 66.14 -21.64 32.39
CA ILE A 507 66.13 -22.54 33.55
C ILE A 507 66.73 -23.90 33.15
N LYS A 508 66.31 -24.47 32.01
CA LYS A 508 66.82 -25.76 31.52
C LYS A 508 68.33 -25.72 31.26
N LYS A 509 68.85 -24.65 30.62
CA LYS A 509 70.29 -24.47 30.43
C LYS A 509 71.05 -24.40 31.75
N LEU A 510 70.58 -23.58 32.69
CA LEU A 510 71.21 -23.46 34.02
C LEU A 510 71.18 -24.76 34.82
N GLN A 511 70.12 -25.57 34.68
CA GLN A 511 70.05 -26.91 35.27
C GLN A 511 71.12 -27.83 34.69
N THR A 512 71.25 -27.89 33.35
CA THR A 512 72.28 -28.72 32.70
C THR A 512 73.71 -28.31 33.08
N GLU A 513 74.00 -27.00 33.16
CA GLU A 513 75.29 -26.50 33.63
C GLU A 513 75.54 -26.87 35.10
N ASN A 514 74.52 -26.76 35.96
CA ASN A 514 74.63 -27.17 37.37
C ASN A 514 74.94 -28.67 37.50
N GLU A 515 74.29 -29.51 36.70
CA GLU A 515 74.53 -30.95 36.70
C GLU A 515 75.93 -31.30 36.20
N ALA A 516 76.40 -30.65 35.13
CA ALA A 516 77.76 -30.79 34.63
C ALA A 516 78.80 -30.37 35.67
N LEU A 517 78.58 -29.23 36.36
CA LEU A 517 79.44 -28.76 37.45
C LEU A 517 79.44 -29.72 38.64
N LYS A 518 78.29 -30.28 39.02
CA LYS A 518 78.20 -31.31 40.06
C LYS A 518 78.97 -32.57 39.69
N LEU A 519 78.86 -33.03 38.44
CA LEU A 519 79.59 -34.19 37.94
C LEU A 519 81.10 -33.92 37.96
N HIS A 520 81.53 -32.75 37.48
CA HIS A 520 82.93 -32.34 37.50
C HIS A 520 83.49 -32.27 38.92
N LEU A 521 82.74 -31.70 39.86
CA LEU A 521 83.11 -31.66 41.27
C LEU A 521 83.20 -33.07 41.87
N LYS A 522 82.28 -33.97 41.50
CA LYS A 522 82.30 -35.37 41.94
C LYS A 522 83.55 -36.09 41.44
N LEU A 523 83.89 -35.95 40.16
CA LEU A 523 85.10 -36.51 39.54
C LEU A 523 86.38 -35.94 40.18
N ALA A 524 86.42 -34.63 40.46
CA ALA A 524 87.55 -34.00 41.15
C ALA A 524 87.72 -34.54 42.58
N ILE A 525 86.63 -34.69 43.34
CA ILE A 525 86.67 -35.29 44.69
C ILE A 525 87.11 -36.76 44.63
N GLU A 526 86.67 -37.51 43.62
CA GLU A 526 87.05 -38.91 43.41
C GLU A 526 88.55 -39.05 43.07
N SER A 527 89.09 -38.14 42.25
CA SER A 527 90.53 -38.06 41.97
C SER A 527 91.39 -37.74 43.20
N LEU A 528 90.84 -36.96 44.15
CA LEU A 528 91.50 -36.66 45.43
C LEU A 528 91.40 -37.81 46.43
N LYS A 529 90.37 -38.66 46.33
CA LYS A 529 90.20 -39.85 47.20
C LYS A 529 91.02 -41.05 46.73
N ASN A 530 91.30 -41.17 45.43
CA ASN A 530 92.18 -42.19 44.86
C ASN A 530 93.29 -41.54 44.00
N PRO A 531 94.36 -41.00 44.63
CA PRO A 531 95.49 -40.46 43.90
C PRO A 531 96.19 -41.59 43.12
N ILE A 532 96.27 -41.44 41.80
CA ILE A 532 97.02 -42.36 40.93
C ILE A 532 98.51 -42.24 41.30
N PRO A 533 99.17 -43.33 41.73
CA PRO A 533 100.59 -43.29 42.02
C PRO A 533 101.42 -43.00 40.75
N PRO A 534 102.56 -42.31 40.88
CA PRO A 534 103.44 -42.01 39.76
C PRO A 534 104.01 -43.31 39.18
N VAL A 535 103.67 -43.61 37.93
CA VAL A 535 104.22 -44.77 37.20
C VAL A 535 105.56 -44.39 36.60
N VAL A 536 106.62 -45.04 37.09
CA VAL A 536 107.98 -45.00 36.53
C VAL A 536 108.03 -45.88 35.29
N VAL A 537 108.53 -45.31 34.20
CA VAL A 537 108.74 -45.97 32.90
C VAL A 537 109.85 -47.03 32.99
N LYS A 538 109.57 -48.28 32.56
CA LYS A 538 110.53 -49.26 32.02
C LYS A 538 109.81 -50.24 31.05
N PRO A 539 110.54 -50.88 30.11
CA PRO A 539 110.05 -51.11 28.74
C PRO A 539 109.44 -52.50 28.47
N GLU A 540 108.64 -52.52 27.41
CA GLU A 540 108.18 -53.64 26.56
C GLU A 540 107.46 -54.84 27.20
N ARG A 541 106.22 -55.11 26.73
CA ARG A 541 105.88 -56.31 25.95
C ARG A 541 104.44 -56.27 25.40
N GLU A 542 104.32 -56.94 24.26
CA GLU A 542 103.26 -56.99 23.27
C GLU A 542 101.97 -57.72 23.71
N VAL A 543 100.96 -57.62 22.81
CA VAL A 543 99.76 -58.47 22.59
C VAL A 543 98.64 -58.42 23.65
N ASP A 544 97.34 -58.47 23.33
CA ASP A 544 96.64 -58.73 22.07
C ASP A 544 95.21 -58.16 22.13
N GLU A 545 94.66 -57.92 20.94
CA GLU A 545 93.23 -57.69 20.68
C GLU A 545 92.47 -59.03 20.87
N GLN A 546 91.42 -59.06 21.71
CA GLN A 546 90.15 -59.76 21.44
C GLN A 546 89.21 -59.77 22.66
N ASP A 547 87.92 -59.66 22.34
CA ASP A 547 86.73 -60.01 23.11
C ASP A 547 86.28 -59.10 24.26
N LYS A 548 85.20 -58.33 23.99
CA LYS A 548 83.88 -58.72 24.50
C LYS A 548 82.72 -58.04 23.79
N GLU A 549 81.95 -58.88 23.13
CA GLU A 549 80.61 -58.68 22.61
C GLU A 549 79.56 -58.39 23.72
N ASN A 550 78.44 -57.85 23.25
CA ASN A 550 77.06 -58.06 23.72
C ASN A 550 76.62 -57.53 25.10
N ALA A 551 75.78 -56.48 25.05
CA ALA A 551 74.43 -56.57 25.60
C ALA A 551 73.49 -55.58 24.86
N SER A 552 72.69 -56.15 23.94
CA SER A 552 71.37 -55.67 23.53
C SER A 552 70.47 -55.47 24.77
N GLU A 553 69.43 -54.63 24.77
CA GLU A 553 68.13 -54.87 24.13
C GLU A 553 67.14 -53.77 24.59
N TYR A 554 66.01 -53.63 23.87
CA TYR A 554 64.80 -52.79 24.07
C TYR A 554 64.64 -51.53 23.19
N SER A 555 64.08 -51.76 21.99
CA SER A 555 62.75 -51.30 21.49
C SER A 555 62.19 -50.00 22.09
N GLU A 556 61.52 -49.07 21.41
CA GLU A 556 60.75 -49.03 20.15
C GLU A 556 60.14 -47.61 20.17
N TYR A 557 60.32 -46.81 19.12
CA TYR A 557 59.47 -45.63 18.87
C TYR A 557 59.32 -45.44 17.37
N ASP A 558 58.04 -45.47 16.96
CA ASP A 558 57.54 -45.26 15.61
C ASP A 558 58.12 -44.01 14.94
N ASP A 559 58.61 -44.22 13.73
CA ASP A 559 59.02 -43.21 12.77
C ASP A 559 57.95 -43.17 11.66
N ASP A 560 56.97 -42.29 11.82
CA ASP A 560 55.98 -41.96 10.79
C ASP A 560 56.31 -40.60 10.17
N GLN A 561 57.05 -40.69 9.06
CA GLN A 561 56.93 -39.96 7.79
C GLN A 561 55.81 -38.89 7.70
N TYR A 562 56.15 -37.65 7.31
CA TYR A 562 55.74 -37.00 6.05
C TYR A 562 56.28 -35.56 5.92
N ASP A 563 56.98 -35.34 4.80
CA ASP A 563 57.23 -34.13 4.02
C ASP A 563 57.89 -32.88 4.65
N SER A 564 59.21 -32.86 4.46
CA SER A 564 59.98 -31.68 4.09
C SER A 564 59.72 -31.31 2.63
N GLU A 565 58.86 -30.32 2.37
CA GLU A 565 58.91 -29.55 1.13
C GLU A 565 59.47 -28.15 1.39
N SER A 566 60.58 -27.87 0.72
CA SER A 566 61.24 -26.58 0.69
C SER A 566 60.43 -25.55 -0.09
N THR A 567 60.29 -24.35 0.44
CA THR A 567 60.19 -23.13 -0.36
C THR A 567 61.11 -22.07 0.20
N ALA A 568 62.40 -22.24 -0.11
CA ALA A 568 63.37 -21.16 -0.16
C ALA A 568 63.02 -20.24 -1.36
N TYR A 569 62.00 -19.40 -1.20
CA TYR A 569 61.71 -18.23 -2.04
C TYR A 569 60.94 -17.23 -1.18
N GLY A 570 61.63 -16.21 -0.66
CA GLY A 570 60.98 -15.15 0.11
C GLY A 570 61.91 -14.31 0.99
N GLU A 571 63.14 -14.73 1.29
CA GLU A 571 64.06 -13.92 2.10
C GLU A 571 64.49 -12.61 1.40
N ASP A 572 64.60 -12.63 0.06
CA ASP A 572 64.94 -11.44 -0.73
C ASP A 572 63.74 -10.46 -0.85
N GLU A 573 62.51 -10.97 -1.03
CA GLU A 573 61.29 -10.13 -1.08
C GLU A 573 60.97 -9.50 0.30
N LEU A 574 61.18 -10.23 1.40
CA LEU A 574 61.05 -9.69 2.76
C LEU A 574 62.11 -8.64 3.08
N GLN A 575 63.33 -8.77 2.53
CA GLN A 575 64.36 -7.74 2.68
C GLN A 575 64.05 -6.48 1.87
N GLU A 576 63.50 -6.62 0.65
CA GLU A 576 63.04 -5.49 -0.15
C GLU A 576 61.85 -4.78 0.50
N GLU A 577 60.85 -5.52 1.00
CA GLU A 577 59.74 -4.92 1.76
C GLU A 577 60.23 -4.19 3.01
N MET A 578 61.17 -4.78 3.77
CA MET A 578 61.72 -4.14 4.96
C MET A 578 62.50 -2.86 4.62
N GLN A 579 63.24 -2.82 3.50
CA GLN A 579 63.90 -1.60 3.02
C GLN A 579 62.89 -0.53 2.58
N GLN A 580 61.82 -0.94 1.89
CA GLN A 580 60.75 -0.04 1.47
C GLN A 580 60.04 0.59 2.68
N TYR A 581 59.73 -0.20 3.70
CA TYR A 581 59.15 0.30 4.97
C TYR A 581 60.07 1.28 5.70
N LEU A 582 61.39 1.03 5.72
CA LEU A 582 62.36 1.95 6.30
C LEU A 582 62.47 3.26 5.51
N GLN A 583 62.36 3.20 4.18
CA GLN A 583 62.37 4.37 3.31
C GLN A 583 61.10 5.21 3.49
N ASP A 584 59.94 4.58 3.61
CA ASP A 584 58.66 5.25 3.87
C ASP A 584 58.61 5.88 5.26
N MET A 585 59.14 5.20 6.29
CA MET A 585 59.33 5.79 7.62
C MET A 585 60.31 6.98 7.60
N GLY A 586 61.34 6.92 6.77
CA GLY A 586 62.25 8.05 6.55
C GLY A 586 61.57 9.24 5.87
N ASN A 587 60.72 8.98 4.88
CA ASN A 587 59.92 9.98 4.18
C ASN A 587 58.87 10.61 5.09
N LEU A 588 58.18 9.82 5.90
CA LEU A 588 57.24 10.29 6.92
C LEU A 588 57.95 11.19 7.93
N ARG A 589 59.14 10.80 8.40
CA ARG A 589 59.93 11.62 9.33
C ARG A 589 60.35 12.96 8.70
N LYS A 590 60.72 12.97 7.41
CA LYS A 590 61.01 14.21 6.66
C LYS A 590 59.77 15.08 6.48
N LEU A 591 58.61 14.48 6.17
CA LEU A 591 57.32 15.18 6.07
C LEU A 591 56.93 15.82 7.40
N MET A 592 57.02 15.07 8.50
CA MET A 592 56.75 15.58 9.84
C MET A 592 57.73 16.68 10.25
N GLN A 593 58.99 16.60 9.83
CA GLN A 593 59.99 17.64 10.09
C GLN A 593 59.78 18.88 9.20
N GLY A 594 59.31 18.69 7.96
CA GLY A 594 58.85 19.75 7.07
C GLY A 594 57.62 20.48 7.61
N ASP A 595 56.65 19.75 8.14
CA ASP A 595 55.50 20.35 8.81
C ASP A 595 55.90 21.03 10.11
N LEU A 596 56.77 20.43 10.92
CA LEU A 596 57.27 21.04 12.16
C LEU A 596 58.03 22.35 11.89
N THR A 597 58.79 22.44 10.80
CA THR A 597 59.47 23.68 10.39
C THR A 597 58.48 24.70 9.82
N ARG A 598 57.45 24.26 9.10
CA ARG A 598 56.34 25.10 8.62
C ARG A 598 55.49 25.67 9.75
N PHE A 599 55.32 24.92 10.84
CA PHE A 599 54.60 25.34 12.05
C PHE A 599 55.42 26.27 12.97
N LYS A 600 56.76 26.26 12.86
CA LYS A 600 57.65 27.10 13.69
C LYS A 600 57.97 28.48 13.10
N ASN A 601 57.67 28.72 11.82
CA ASN A 601 57.78 30.05 11.21
C ASN A 601 56.47 30.82 11.41
N GLU A 602 56.40 31.67 12.44
CA GLU A 602 55.21 32.44 12.83
C GLU A 602 54.73 33.52 11.83
N ASN A 603 55.29 33.63 10.62
CA ASN A 603 54.93 34.71 9.68
C ASN A 603 54.42 34.27 8.28
N SER A 604 54.05 33.00 8.07
CA SER A 604 53.37 32.61 6.82
C SER A 604 51.86 32.47 7.05
N ALA A 605 51.11 33.50 6.64
CA ALA A 605 49.65 33.50 6.65
C ALA A 605 49.08 32.24 5.98
N ARG A 606 48.07 31.63 6.62
CA ARG A 606 47.33 30.47 6.10
C ARG A 606 46.45 30.91 4.92
N MET A 607 46.72 30.40 3.72
CA MET A 607 45.67 30.29 2.69
C MET A 607 45.04 28.89 2.73
N PRO A 608 43.71 28.78 2.66
CA PRO A 608 43.02 27.49 2.57
C PRO A 608 43.27 26.85 1.19
N LEU A 609 43.46 25.54 1.19
CA LEU A 609 43.62 24.71 0.00
C LEU A 609 42.38 24.82 -0.91
N GLY A 610 42.54 25.44 -2.09
CA GLY A 610 41.49 25.55 -3.10
C GLY A 610 41.55 26.77 -4.04
N ALA A 611 42.39 27.77 -3.78
CA ALA A 611 42.50 28.93 -4.67
C ALA A 611 43.42 28.63 -5.87
N LYS A 612 42.85 28.52 -7.07
CA LYS A 612 43.59 28.63 -8.33
C LYS A 612 43.99 30.09 -8.54
N GLU A 613 45.28 30.36 -8.61
CA GLU A 613 45.78 31.64 -9.10
C GLU A 613 45.47 31.76 -10.60
N THR A 614 44.73 32.82 -10.95
CA THR A 614 44.61 33.30 -12.33
C THR A 614 45.57 34.48 -12.46
N LEU A 615 46.46 34.37 -13.44
CA LEU A 615 47.40 35.41 -13.89
C LEU A 615 46.66 36.65 -14.40
#